data_AF-A0A9D7U6W8-F1
#
_entry.id   AF-A0A9D7U6W8-F1
#
_cell.length_a   1.000
_cell.length_b   1.000
_cell.length_c   1.000
_cell.angle_alpha   90.00
_cell.angle_beta   90.00
_cell.angle_gamma   90.00
#
_symmetry.space_group_name_H-M   'P 1'
#
loop_
_entity.id
_entity.type
_entity.pdbx_description
1 polymer ?
#
loop_
_entity_poly.entity_id
_entity_poly.type
_entity_poly.pdbx_seq_one_letter_code
_entity_poly.pdbx_strand_id
1 'polypeptide(L)'
;MISFGREQWNYQKTTKFGPYLVARAMANRKGLPAFDVTGSFTWVDENTLEFTLRYIESPHTETVICKFDGDAVKMDVINIWNQKQDRVPLEGVLR
;
A
#
# COMPACT_ATOMS: atom_id res chain seq x y z
N MET A 1 8.73 -1.63 9.29
CA MET A 1 7.30 -2.00 9.32
C MET A 1 6.50 -0.72 9.12
N ILE A 2 5.49 -0.73 8.25
CA ILE A 2 4.64 0.44 7.96
C ILE A 2 3.37 0.29 8.79
N SER A 3 3.09 1.27 9.65
CA SER A 3 1.88 1.32 10.48
C SER A 3 0.75 2.06 9.76
N PHE A 4 -0.49 1.68 10.03
CA PHE A 4 -1.67 2.35 9.49
C PHE A 4 -2.58 2.72 10.66
N GLY A 5 -3.04 3.98 10.71
CA GLY A 5 -4.00 4.42 11.72
C GLY A 5 -5.42 4.07 11.29
N ARG A 6 -6.26 3.64 12.22
CA ARG A 6 -7.69 3.44 11.95
C ARG A 6 -8.32 4.82 11.75
N GLU A 7 -8.74 5.11 10.51
CA GLU A 7 -9.36 6.38 10.10
C GLU A 7 -8.50 7.63 10.40
N GLN A 8 -7.22 7.43 10.70
CA GLN A 8 -6.26 8.48 11.06
C GLN A 8 -4.97 8.29 10.27
N TRP A 9 -4.39 9.40 9.83
CA TRP A 9 -3.14 9.40 9.10
C TRP A 9 -1.95 9.24 10.04
N ASN A 10 -1.26 8.10 9.95
CA ASN A 10 -0.03 7.85 10.70
C ASN A 10 1.19 8.18 9.85
N TYR A 11 1.90 9.24 10.23
CA TYR A 11 3.14 9.68 9.61
C TYR A 11 4.33 8.83 10.06
N GLN A 12 5.16 8.42 9.11
CA GLN A 12 6.32 7.57 9.37
C GLN A 12 7.31 7.62 8.22
N LYS A 13 8.49 7.02 8.44
CA LYS A 13 9.52 6.87 7.41
C LYS A 13 9.61 5.42 6.94
N THR A 14 9.87 5.23 5.65
CA THR A 14 10.06 3.90 5.06
C THR A 14 11.25 3.87 4.12
N THR A 15 11.94 2.75 4.08
CA THR A 15 12.93 2.44 3.02
C THR A 15 12.28 1.73 1.84
N LYS A 16 10.98 1.41 1.92
CA LYS A 16 10.21 0.87 0.80
C LYS A 16 10.14 1.93 -0.29
N PHE A 17 10.67 1.58 -1.44
CA PHE A 17 10.57 2.35 -2.65
C PHE A 17 9.12 2.33 -3.16
N GLY A 18 8.53 3.51 -3.28
CA GLY A 18 7.21 3.65 -3.89
C GLY A 18 7.20 3.36 -5.39
N PRO A 19 6.02 3.38 -6.01
CA PRO A 19 5.86 3.24 -7.44
C PRO A 19 6.31 4.53 -8.16
N TYR A 20 7.60 4.86 -8.18
CA TYR A 20 8.13 6.07 -8.82
C TYR A 20 8.72 5.81 -10.22
N LEU A 21 8.72 6.84 -11.08
CA LEU A 21 9.21 6.77 -12.47
C LEU A 21 10.65 6.25 -12.59
N VAL A 22 11.51 6.61 -11.64
CA VAL A 22 12.90 6.13 -11.59
C VAL A 22 13.07 4.86 -10.74
N ALA A 23 11.99 4.16 -10.38
CA ALA A 23 12.07 2.96 -9.53
C ALA A 23 12.90 1.85 -10.15
N ARG A 24 13.04 1.83 -11.47
CA ARG A 24 13.89 0.88 -12.21
C ARG A 24 15.34 1.35 -12.38
N ALA A 25 15.68 2.60 -12.06
CA ALA A 25 17.04 3.12 -12.15
C ALA A 25 17.87 2.68 -10.93
N MET A 26 18.49 1.49 -11.03
CA MET A 26 19.24 0.88 -9.92
C MET A 26 20.47 1.70 -9.47
N ALA A 27 21.06 2.49 -10.38
CA ALA A 27 22.26 3.28 -10.10
C ALA A 27 22.06 4.36 -9.03
N ASN A 28 20.82 4.81 -8.80
CA ASN A 28 20.50 5.91 -7.89
C ASN A 28 20.04 5.47 -6.49
N ARG A 29 20.17 4.18 -6.15
CA ARG A 29 19.59 3.61 -4.91
C ARG A 29 20.52 3.59 -3.69
N LYS A 30 21.81 3.88 -3.86
CA LYS A 30 22.80 3.83 -2.77
C LYS A 30 22.80 5.17 -2.02
N GLY A 31 22.43 5.15 -0.74
CA GLY A 31 22.48 6.32 0.13
C GLY A 31 21.25 7.23 0.11
N LEU A 32 20.13 6.79 -0.49
CA LEU A 32 18.89 7.56 -0.41
C LEU A 32 18.35 7.56 1.03
N PRO A 33 17.87 8.71 1.54
CA PRO A 33 17.20 8.77 2.83
C PRO A 33 15.90 7.97 2.79
N ALA A 34 15.41 7.59 3.98
CA ALA A 34 14.08 6.99 4.10
C ALA A 34 13.02 8.01 3.67
N PHE A 35 12.02 7.53 2.91
CA PHE A 35 10.93 8.35 2.39
C PHE A 35 9.90 8.63 3.48
N ASP A 36 9.38 9.84 3.50
CA ASP A 36 8.24 10.19 4.33
C ASP A 36 6.95 9.63 3.72
N VAL A 37 6.20 8.87 4.52
CA VAL A 37 4.92 8.27 4.12
C VAL A 37 3.87 8.49 5.20
N THR A 38 2.61 8.46 4.79
CA THR A 38 1.48 8.42 5.72
C THR A 38 0.53 7.29 5.36
N GLY A 39 0.11 6.53 6.37
CA GLY A 39 -0.76 5.37 6.22
C GLY A 39 -2.03 5.51 7.04
N SER A 40 -3.17 5.22 6.44
CA SER A 40 -4.45 5.05 7.13
C SER A 40 -5.16 3.79 6.63
N PHE A 41 -6.06 3.25 7.45
CA PHE A 41 -6.96 2.21 7.01
C PHE A 41 -8.38 2.49 7.49
N THR A 42 -9.36 2.00 6.74
CA THR A 42 -10.77 2.12 7.06
C THR A 42 -11.51 0.86 6.66
N TRP A 43 -12.61 0.58 7.36
CA TRP A 43 -13.61 -0.36 6.86
C TRP A 43 -14.47 0.39 5.85
N VAL A 44 -14.60 -0.14 4.64
CA VAL A 44 -15.51 0.42 3.62
C VAL A 44 -16.88 -0.24 3.68
N ASP A 45 -16.93 -1.49 4.16
CA ASP A 45 -18.12 -2.25 4.50
C ASP A 45 -17.79 -3.28 5.60
N GLU A 46 -18.74 -4.17 5.94
CA GLU A 46 -18.59 -5.17 7.00
C GLU A 46 -17.45 -6.18 6.76
N ASN A 47 -17.10 -6.41 5.49
CA ASN A 47 -16.17 -7.47 5.08
C ASN A 47 -14.97 -6.93 4.29
N THR A 48 -14.88 -5.62 4.06
CA THR A 48 -13.84 -5.01 3.24
C THR A 48 -13.09 -3.94 4.00
N LEU A 49 -11.78 -4.13 4.11
CA LEU A 49 -10.87 -3.20 4.74
C LEU A 49 -9.94 -2.61 3.67
N GLU A 50 -9.92 -1.29 3.58
CA GLU A 50 -9.06 -0.54 2.67
C GLU A 50 -7.92 0.13 3.44
N PHE A 51 -6.68 -0.15 3.04
CA PHE A 51 -5.50 0.59 3.47
C PHE A 51 -5.10 1.57 2.38
N THR A 52 -4.78 2.80 2.78
CA THR A 52 -4.19 3.82 1.91
C THR A 52 -2.81 4.21 2.43
N LEU A 53 -1.79 4.03 1.60
CA LEU A 53 -0.42 4.50 1.85
C LEU A 53 -0.08 5.61 0.86
N ARG A 54 0.29 6.79 1.36
CA ARG A 54 0.73 7.92 0.54
C ARG A 54 2.21 8.20 0.78
N TYR A 55 2.93 8.46 -0.31
CA TYR A 55 4.29 8.99 -0.24
C TYR A 55 4.18 10.52 -0.17
N ILE A 56 4.76 11.15 0.84
CA ILE A 56 4.61 12.61 1.05
C ILE A 56 5.42 13.39 0.01
N GLU A 57 6.57 12.84 -0.36
CA GLU A 57 7.55 13.49 -1.25
C GLU A 57 7.24 13.26 -2.75
N SER A 58 6.18 12.52 -3.08
CA SER A 58 5.79 12.24 -4.47
C SER A 58 4.28 12.06 -4.58
N PRO A 59 3.65 12.31 -5.74
CA PRO A 59 2.21 12.12 -5.93
C PRO A 59 1.85 10.64 -6.11
N HIS A 60 2.34 9.76 -5.23
CA HIS A 60 2.16 8.32 -5.31
C HIS A 60 1.35 7.80 -4.13
N THR A 61 0.37 6.96 -4.46
CA THR A 61 -0.51 6.28 -3.52
C THR A 61 -0.52 4.80 -3.83
N GLU A 62 -0.44 3.98 -2.79
CA GLU A 62 -0.75 2.55 -2.84
C GLU A 62 -2.02 2.32 -2.03
N THR A 63 -2.99 1.65 -2.63
CA THR A 63 -4.22 1.22 -1.96
C THR A 63 -4.20 -0.29 -1.86
N VAL A 64 -4.44 -0.84 -0.67
CA VAL A 64 -4.57 -2.27 -0.46
C VAL A 64 -6.00 -2.56 -0.03
N ILE A 65 -6.70 -3.40 -0.79
CA ILE A 65 -8.07 -3.81 -0.48
C ILE A 65 -8.03 -5.25 0.02
N CYS A 66 -8.47 -5.46 1.25
CA CYS A 66 -8.63 -6.78 1.85
C CYS A 66 -10.13 -7.08 1.95
N LYS A 67 -10.58 -8.14 1.28
CA LYS A 67 -11.94 -8.66 1.37
C LYS A 67 -11.93 -9.96 2.16
N PHE A 68 -12.72 -10.01 3.21
CA PHE A 68 -12.86 -11.17 4.08
C PHE A 68 -14.10 -11.97 3.69
N ASP A 69 -13.96 -13.28 3.67
CA ASP A 69 -15.05 -14.23 3.40
C ASP A 69 -14.87 -15.45 4.30
N GLY A 70 -15.47 -15.40 5.49
CA GLY A 70 -15.23 -16.37 6.56
C GLY A 70 -13.75 -16.42 6.95
N ASP A 71 -13.13 -17.59 6.78
CA ASP A 71 -11.71 -17.81 7.05
C ASP A 71 -10.82 -17.45 5.85
N ALA A 72 -11.38 -16.98 4.73
CA ALA A 72 -10.61 -16.56 3.57
C ALA A 72 -10.42 -15.04 3.53
N VAL A 73 -9.27 -14.60 2.99
CA VAL A 73 -9.02 -13.20 2.68
C VAL A 73 -8.49 -13.07 1.26
N LYS A 74 -9.05 -12.12 0.51
CA LYS A 74 -8.53 -11.70 -0.80
C LYS A 74 -7.92 -10.33 -0.68
N MET A 75 -6.66 -10.18 -1.08
CA MET A 75 -5.92 -8.94 -1.01
C MET A 75 -5.56 -8.45 -2.42
N ASP A 76 -6.03 -7.27 -2.79
CA ASP A 76 -5.62 -6.58 -4.02
C ASP A 76 -4.76 -5.37 -3.68
N VAL A 77 -3.65 -5.18 -4.40
CA VAL A 77 -2.71 -4.06 -4.21
C VAL A 77 -2.75 -3.20 -5.46
N ILE A 78 -3.20 -1.97 -5.30
CA ILE A 78 -3.46 -1.02 -6.38
C ILE A 78 -2.46 0.13 -6.26
N ASN A 79 -1.83 0.48 -7.37
CA ASN A 79 -0.94 1.62 -7.50
C ASN A 79 -0.96 2.16 -8.93
N ILE A 80 -0.22 3.24 -9.19
CA ILE A 80 -0.23 3.91 -10.49
C ILE A 80 0.18 3.02 -11.68
N TRP A 81 0.94 1.94 -11.46
CA TRP A 81 1.41 1.04 -12.51
C TRP A 81 0.39 -0.03 -12.88
N ASN A 82 -0.40 -0.50 -11.92
CA ASN A 82 -1.29 -1.65 -12.09
C ASN A 82 -2.79 -1.31 -11.99
N GLN A 83 -3.15 -0.06 -11.65
CA GLN A 83 -4.55 0.37 -11.51
C GLN A 83 -5.39 0.13 -12.78
N LYS A 84 -4.77 0.15 -13.97
CA LYS A 84 -5.41 -0.09 -15.28
C LYS A 84 -5.23 -1.51 -15.83
N GLN A 85 -4.59 -2.40 -15.08
CA GLN A 85 -4.35 -3.78 -15.50
C GLN A 85 -5.37 -4.71 -14.85
N ASP A 86 -5.63 -5.85 -15.49
CA ASP A 86 -6.35 -6.95 -14.85
C ASP A 86 -5.48 -7.51 -13.73
N ARG A 87 -5.95 -7.32 -12.48
CA ARG A 87 -5.25 -7.76 -11.28
C ARG A 87 -5.89 -9.06 -10.80
N VAL A 88 -5.04 -10.00 -10.41
CA VAL A 88 -5.46 -11.22 -9.71
C VAL A 88 -5.19 -10.98 -8.23
N PRO A 89 -6.23 -10.87 -7.38
CA PRO A 89 -6.05 -10.73 -5.94
C PRO A 89 -5.29 -11.92 -5.35
N LEU A 90 -4.47 -11.65 -4.35
CA LEU A 90 -3.79 -12.68 -3.57
C LEU A 90 -4.80 -13.28 -2.59
N GLU A 91 -4.93 -14.61 -2.58
CA GLU A 91 -5.81 -15.32 -1.66
C GLU A 91 -5.02 -15.87 -0.46
N GLY A 92 -5.59 -15.77 0.73
CA GLY A 92 -5.04 -16.28 1.97
C GLY A 92 -6.12 -16.86 2.89
N VAL A 93 -5.69 -17.59 3.91
CA VAL A 93 -6.57 -18.16 4.94
C VAL A 93 -6.18 -17.60 6.30
N LEU A 94 -7.16 -17.08 7.04
CA LEU A 94 -7.05 -16.66 8.43
C LEU A 94 -7.02 -17.93 9.30
N ARG A 95 -5.89 -18.19 9.96
CA ARG A 95 -5.71 -19.30 10.92
C ARG A 95 -5.38 -18.75 12.29
#